data_AF-A0AAV7FAI3-F1
#
_entry.id   AF-A0AAV7FAI3-F1
#
_cell.length_a   1.000
_cell.length_b   1.000
_cell.length_c   1.000
_cell.angle_alpha   90.00
_cell.angle_beta   90.00
_cell.angle_gamma   90.00
#
_symmetry.space_group_name_H-M   'P 1'
#
loop_
_entity.id
_entity.type
_entity.pdbx_description
1 polymer ?
#
loop_
_entity_poly.entity_id
_entity_poly.type
_entity_poly.pdbx_seq_one_letter_code
_entity_poly.pdbx_strand_id
1 'polypeptide(L)'
;MYQSLKQEDGEACGGDVATTIDATSIGPVSARLAPDISSFVNRDVRLLKHDNSIVTENDLDKWWEEVTGEVVDEVVFLSKHTAVSNRPALTVHSIGVTHLTEDETPPAGGKPGWAGLANLRIGP
;
A
#
# COMPACT_ATOMS: atom_id res chain seq x y z
N MET A 1 -1.86 -9.74 -16.04
CA MET A 1 -2.63 -8.92 -17.00
C MET A 1 -4.03 -8.72 -16.42
N TYR A 2 -4.29 -7.54 -15.85
CA TYR A 2 -5.67 -7.05 -15.74
C TYR A 2 -5.63 -5.54 -15.94
N GLN A 3 -6.34 -5.09 -16.97
CA GLN A 3 -6.83 -3.73 -17.08
C GLN A 3 -7.99 -3.57 -16.10
N SER A 4 -8.08 -2.44 -15.43
CA SER A 4 -9.39 -1.93 -15.01
C SER A 4 -9.44 -0.44 -15.30
N LEU A 5 -9.90 -0.14 -16.51
CA LEU A 5 -10.63 1.08 -16.79
C LEU A 5 -12.07 0.84 -16.34
N LYS A 6 -12.55 1.61 -15.37
CA LYS A 6 -13.96 1.98 -15.22
C LYS A 6 -14.04 3.29 -14.42
N GLN A 7 -14.06 4.38 -15.17
CA GLN A 7 -14.68 5.62 -14.72
C GLN A 7 -16.14 5.56 -15.20
N GLU A 8 -17.06 5.24 -14.31
CA GLU A 8 -18.50 5.44 -14.51
C GLU A 8 -19.13 5.87 -13.17
N ASP A 9 -19.46 7.15 -13.11
CA ASP A 9 -20.58 7.81 -12.45
C ASP A 9 -21.32 7.00 -11.36
N GLY A 10 -20.74 6.99 -10.17
CA GLY A 10 -21.39 6.61 -8.93
C GLY A 10 -20.61 7.24 -7.80
N GLU A 11 -21.28 7.85 -6.82
CA GLU A 11 -20.68 8.44 -5.63
C GLU A 11 -20.07 7.32 -4.77
N ALA A 12 -18.90 6.82 -5.18
CA ALA A 12 -18.05 5.98 -4.38
C ALA A 12 -17.28 6.92 -3.45
N CYS A 13 -17.48 6.75 -2.15
CA CYS A 13 -16.66 7.36 -1.11
C CYS A 13 -15.27 6.71 -1.20
N GLY A 14 -14.47 7.17 -2.16
CA GLY A 14 -13.15 6.66 -2.46
C GLY A 14 -12.18 6.97 -1.33
N GLY A 15 -11.47 5.94 -0.86
CA GLY A 15 -10.60 6.03 0.31
C GLY A 15 -9.14 5.78 -0.03
N ASP A 16 -8.25 6.62 0.51
CA ASP A 16 -6.80 6.40 0.46
C ASP A 16 -6.38 5.43 1.56
N VAL A 17 -5.70 4.33 1.22
CA VAL A 17 -5.22 3.35 2.20
C VAL A 17 -3.73 3.53 2.42
N ALA A 18 -3.34 4.05 3.59
CA ALA A 18 -1.97 4.07 4.05
C ALA A 18 -1.69 2.84 4.92
N THR A 19 -0.54 2.18 4.75
CA THR A 19 -0.12 1.08 5.65
C THR A 19 1.17 1.44 6.38
N THR A 20 1.26 1.03 7.65
CA THR A 20 2.46 1.23 8.47
C THR A 20 2.72 0.05 9.38
N ILE A 21 4.01 -0.25 9.59
CA ILE A 21 4.51 -1.14 10.63
C ILE A 21 4.83 -0.38 11.94
N ASP A 22 4.72 0.96 11.96
CA ASP A 22 5.14 1.80 13.09
C ASP A 22 4.00 2.71 13.61
N ALA A 23 3.86 2.80 14.93
CA ALA A 23 2.64 3.23 15.62
C ALA A 23 2.44 4.76 15.72
N THR A 24 3.10 5.57 14.89
CA THR A 24 3.25 7.01 15.18
C THR A 24 2.10 7.90 14.69
N SER A 25 0.94 7.35 14.30
CA SER A 25 -0.24 8.16 13.93
C SER A 25 -1.54 7.48 14.36
N ILE A 26 -1.98 7.69 15.61
CA ILE A 26 -3.26 7.16 16.10
C ILE A 26 -4.13 8.30 16.66
N GLY A 27 -5.18 8.65 15.90
CA GLY A 27 -6.39 9.33 16.36
C GLY A 27 -7.55 8.35 16.59
N PRO A 28 -8.66 8.77 17.21
CA PRO A 28 -9.59 7.88 17.89
C PRO A 28 -10.72 7.36 16.98
N VAL A 29 -10.44 6.48 16.02
CA VAL A 29 -11.44 5.53 15.48
C VAL A 29 -10.68 4.29 15.05
N SER A 30 -10.72 3.21 15.83
CA SER A 30 -10.04 1.95 15.50
C SER A 30 -11.04 0.84 15.20
N ALA A 31 -10.93 0.18 14.06
CA ALA A 31 -11.67 -1.04 13.73
C ALA A 31 -10.70 -2.18 13.39
N ARG A 32 -10.97 -3.39 13.91
CA ARG A 32 -10.15 -4.59 13.68
C ARG A 32 -10.79 -5.42 12.57
N LEU A 33 -10.04 -5.68 11.50
CA LEU A 33 -10.55 -6.33 10.28
C LEU A 33 -10.14 -7.79 10.17
N ALA A 34 -8.99 -8.11 10.76
CA ALA A 34 -8.43 -9.44 10.92
C ALA A 34 -7.79 -9.51 12.32
N PRO A 35 -7.49 -10.71 12.86
CA PRO A 35 -6.81 -10.80 14.17
C PRO A 35 -5.58 -9.89 14.25
N ASP A 36 -4.83 -9.66 13.18
CA ASP A 36 -3.57 -8.93 13.27
C ASP A 36 -3.53 -7.59 12.52
N ILE A 37 -4.70 -7.06 12.10
CA ILE A 37 -4.79 -5.79 11.37
C ILE A 37 -5.72 -4.82 12.09
N SER A 38 -5.14 -3.71 12.56
CA SER A 38 -5.87 -2.56 13.10
C SER A 38 -6.03 -1.49 12.03
N SER A 39 -7.22 -0.94 11.87
CA SER A 39 -7.48 0.17 10.94
C SER A 39 -7.89 1.43 11.68
N PHE A 40 -7.47 2.59 11.18
CA PHE A 40 -7.78 3.91 11.71
C PHE A 40 -8.26 4.82 10.59
N VAL A 41 -9.31 5.62 10.82
CA VAL A 41 -9.88 6.48 9.77
C VAL A 41 -9.76 7.96 10.12
N ASN A 42 -9.44 8.78 9.11
CA ASN A 42 -9.46 10.24 9.18
C ASN A 42 -9.96 10.79 7.84
N ARG A 43 -11.23 11.23 7.80
CA ARG A 43 -11.93 11.61 6.56
C ARG A 43 -11.83 10.48 5.54
N ASP A 44 -11.34 10.78 4.35
CA ASP A 44 -11.22 9.85 3.22
C ASP A 44 -9.91 9.04 3.27
N VAL A 45 -9.12 9.18 4.33
CA VAL A 45 -7.86 8.44 4.50
C VAL A 45 -8.01 7.39 5.60
N ARG A 46 -7.51 6.19 5.32
CA ARG A 46 -7.46 5.08 6.24
C ARG A 46 -6.05 4.57 6.45
N LEU A 47 -5.63 4.46 7.70
CA LEU A 47 -4.36 3.87 8.10
C LEU A 47 -4.57 2.42 8.53
N LEU A 48 -3.83 1.49 7.93
CA LEU A 48 -3.74 0.09 8.32
C LEU A 48 -2.43 -0.15 9.05
N LYS A 49 -2.55 -0.68 10.26
CA LYS A 49 -1.42 -1.14 11.05
C LYS A 49 -1.48 -2.67 11.12
N HIS A 50 -0.41 -3.31 10.67
CA HIS A 50 -0.24 -4.75 10.70
C HIS A 50 1.21 -5.07 11.11
N ASP A 51 1.42 -6.27 11.66
CA ASP A 51 2.74 -6.70 12.13
C ASP A 51 3.57 -7.42 11.04
N ASN A 52 3.03 -7.53 9.82
CA ASN A 52 3.69 -8.19 8.71
C ASN A 52 4.55 -7.22 7.88
N SER A 53 5.44 -7.79 7.08
CA SER A 53 6.28 -7.01 6.17
C SER A 53 5.47 -6.46 5.00
N ILE A 54 5.35 -5.14 4.93
CA ILE A 54 4.70 -4.40 3.84
C ILE A 54 5.13 -4.88 2.45
N VAL A 55 6.42 -5.19 2.27
CA VAL A 55 6.96 -5.55 0.94
C VAL A 55 6.54 -6.94 0.46
N THR A 56 5.95 -7.77 1.33
CA THR A 56 5.45 -9.10 0.99
C THR A 56 3.96 -9.14 0.68
N GLU A 57 3.25 -8.02 0.90
CA GLU A 57 1.82 -7.93 0.66
C GLU A 57 1.54 -7.62 -0.80
N ASN A 58 1.12 -8.65 -1.54
CA ASN A 58 0.58 -8.49 -2.88
C ASN A 58 -0.92 -8.25 -2.81
N ASP A 59 -1.45 -7.41 -3.71
CA ASP A 59 -2.90 -7.26 -3.93
C ASP A 59 -3.68 -6.77 -2.67
N LEU A 60 -3.06 -5.90 -1.85
CA LEU A 60 -3.65 -5.37 -0.61
C LEU A 60 -4.95 -4.57 -0.85
N ASP A 61 -4.99 -3.81 -1.94
CA ASP A 61 -6.16 -3.11 -2.46
C ASP A 61 -7.35 -4.06 -2.68
N LYS A 62 -7.11 -5.20 -3.33
CA LYS A 62 -8.16 -6.20 -3.58
C LYS A 62 -8.63 -6.87 -2.31
N TRP A 63 -7.68 -7.24 -1.44
CA TRP A 63 -8.03 -7.82 -0.14
C TRP A 63 -8.90 -6.85 0.68
N TRP A 64 -8.59 -5.56 0.64
CA TRP A 64 -9.38 -4.52 1.30
C TRP A 64 -10.80 -4.45 0.77
N GLU A 65 -10.94 -4.36 -0.55
CA GLU A 65 -12.23 -4.35 -1.25
C GLU A 65 -13.06 -5.59 -0.95
N GLU A 66 -12.45 -6.78 -0.94
CA GLU A 66 -13.13 -8.04 -0.66
C GLU A 66 -13.66 -8.11 0.77
N VAL A 67 -12.91 -7.61 1.76
CA VAL A 67 -13.28 -7.69 3.18
C VAL A 67 -14.26 -6.60 3.58
N THR A 68 -14.17 -5.41 2.99
CA THR A 68 -14.90 -4.22 3.44
C THR A 68 -15.97 -3.75 2.47
N GLY A 69 -15.83 -4.07 1.18
CA GLY A 69 -16.63 -3.50 0.10
C GLY A 69 -16.27 -2.05 -0.26
N GLU A 70 -15.25 -1.46 0.37
CA GLU A 70 -14.77 -0.11 0.08
C GLU A 70 -13.72 -0.17 -1.05
N VAL A 71 -13.91 0.62 -2.12
CA VAL A 71 -12.96 0.74 -3.24
C VAL A 71 -11.77 1.61 -2.82
N VAL A 72 -10.57 1.19 -3.19
CA VAL A 72 -9.33 1.91 -2.88
C VAL A 72 -8.84 2.66 -4.11
N ASP A 73 -8.75 3.99 -4.03
CA ASP A 73 -8.19 4.80 -5.11
C ASP A 73 -6.67 4.70 -5.16
N GLU A 74 -6.03 4.71 -3.99
CA GLU A 74 -4.59 4.71 -3.86
C GLU A 74 -4.10 3.99 -2.59
N VAL A 75 -2.97 3.29 -2.73
CA VAL A 75 -2.26 2.65 -1.61
C VAL A 75 -0.90 3.31 -1.42
N VAL A 76 -0.66 3.85 -0.22
CA VAL A 76 0.61 4.46 0.16
C VAL A 76 1.28 3.65 1.27
N PHE A 77 2.51 3.23 1.03
CA PHE A 77 3.28 2.44 1.99
C PHE A 77 4.24 3.32 2.78
N LEU A 78 4.04 3.40 4.11
CA LEU A 78 4.96 4.07 5.01
C LEU A 78 5.98 3.05 5.53
N SER A 79 7.15 3.03 4.91
CA SER A 79 8.21 2.06 5.20
C SER A 79 9.56 2.72 5.48
N LYS A 80 10.43 2.01 6.21
CA LYS A 80 11.81 2.44 6.44
C LYS A 80 12.63 2.26 5.16
N HIS A 81 13.44 3.26 4.84
CA HIS A 81 14.49 3.13 3.83
C HIS A 81 15.83 2.80 4.52
N THR A 82 16.48 1.71 4.12
CA THR A 82 17.80 1.33 4.65
C THR A 82 18.83 1.42 3.54
N ALA A 83 19.81 2.32 3.68
CA ALA A 83 20.90 2.51 2.74
C ALA A 83 22.25 2.48 3.46
N VAL A 84 23.27 1.91 2.81
CA VAL A 84 24.64 1.82 3.35
C VAL A 84 25.27 3.19 3.66
N SER A 85 24.77 4.27 3.04
CA SER A 85 25.26 5.63 3.24
C SER A 85 24.97 6.19 4.64
N ASN A 86 24.01 5.61 5.37
CA ASN A 86 23.55 6.04 6.69
C ASN A 86 23.20 7.55 6.77
N ARG A 87 22.77 8.14 5.64
CA ARG A 87 22.34 9.53 5.55
C ARG A 87 20.84 9.62 5.78
N PRO A 88 20.35 10.58 6.58
CA PRO A 88 18.92 10.81 6.71
C PRO A 88 18.35 11.26 5.38
N ALA A 89 17.27 10.61 4.95
CA ALA A 89 16.56 10.93 3.72
C ALA A 89 15.07 10.64 3.90
N LEU A 90 14.24 11.47 3.28
CA LEU A 90 12.84 11.17 3.00
C LEU A 90 12.77 10.80 1.52
N THR A 91 12.33 9.58 1.23
CA THR A 91 12.30 9.04 -0.13
C THR A 91 10.89 8.69 -0.54
N VAL A 92 10.55 8.98 -1.80
CA VAL A 92 9.31 8.55 -2.45
C VAL A 92 9.70 7.76 -3.68
N HIS A 93 9.15 6.55 -3.86
CA HIS A 93 9.35 5.73 -5.04
C HIS A 93 8.16 4.80 -5.23
N SER A 94 7.88 4.41 -6.48
CA SER A 94 6.97 3.30 -6.75
C SER A 94 7.60 1.97 -6.33
N ILE A 95 6.77 0.94 -6.14
CA ILE A 95 7.20 -0.41 -5.80
C ILE A 95 7.23 -1.25 -7.08
N GLY A 96 8.33 -1.99 -7.31
CA GLY A 96 8.46 -2.89 -8.45
C GLY A 96 9.78 -3.63 -8.51
N VAL A 97 9.78 -4.80 -9.16
CA VAL A 97 10.93 -5.68 -9.39
C VAL A 97 11.08 -5.94 -10.90
N THR A 98 11.41 -4.89 -11.64
CA THR A 98 11.43 -4.91 -13.12
C THR A 98 12.60 -5.68 -13.73
N HIS A 99 13.64 -5.97 -12.94
CA HIS A 99 14.91 -6.51 -13.43
C HIS A 99 14.98 -8.05 -13.41
N LEU A 100 14.04 -8.70 -12.72
CA LEU A 100 14.02 -10.16 -12.58
C LEU A 100 13.07 -10.80 -13.60
N THR A 101 13.38 -12.02 -14.04
CA THR A 101 12.51 -12.85 -14.88
C THR A 101 11.49 -13.63 -14.05
N GLU A 102 10.41 -14.11 -14.67
CA GLU A 102 9.29 -14.76 -13.97
C GLU A 102 9.68 -15.99 -13.13
N ASP A 103 10.79 -16.64 -13.47
CA ASP A 103 11.35 -17.80 -12.77
C ASP A 103 12.24 -17.43 -11.58
N GLU A 104 12.54 -16.15 -11.36
CA GLU A 104 13.36 -15.66 -10.27
C GLU A 104 12.53 -15.22 -9.06
N THR A 105 13.04 -15.46 -7.85
CA THR A 105 12.38 -15.05 -6.60
C THR A 105 12.96 -13.72 -6.10
N PRO A 106 12.16 -12.64 -6.02
CA PRO A 106 12.64 -11.38 -5.47
C PRO A 106 13.06 -11.50 -3.99
N PRO A 107 14.25 -11.02 -3.62
CA PRO A 107 14.74 -11.14 -2.24
C PRO A 107 13.97 -10.27 -1.24
N ALA A 108 13.23 -9.26 -1.71
CA ALA A 108 12.49 -8.31 -0.90
C ALA A 108 10.97 -8.41 -1.09
N GLY A 109 10.45 -9.49 -1.69
CA GLY A 109 9.03 -9.63 -2.01
C GLY A 109 8.61 -8.95 -3.32
N GLY A 110 7.31 -9.01 -3.62
CA GLY A 110 6.73 -8.58 -4.90
C GLY A 110 6.75 -9.67 -5.99
N LYS A 111 6.27 -9.30 -7.18
CA LYS A 111 6.25 -10.17 -8.37
C LYS A 111 7.44 -9.82 -9.29
N PRO A 112 8.24 -10.80 -9.75
CA PRO A 112 9.31 -10.53 -10.70
C PRO A 112 8.75 -10.00 -12.03
N GLY A 113 9.52 -9.16 -12.70
CA GLY A 113 9.12 -8.54 -13.97
C GLY A 113 7.98 -7.53 -13.86
N TRP A 114 7.57 -7.15 -12.64
CA TRP A 114 6.38 -6.33 -12.41
C TRP A 114 6.71 -5.02 -11.68
N ALA A 115 5.94 -3.97 -11.94
CA ALA A 115 5.93 -2.73 -11.18
C ALA A 115 4.51 -2.22 -10.97
N GLY A 116 4.28 -1.66 -9.79
CA GLY A 116 3.05 -0.93 -9.49
C GLY A 116 2.97 0.36 -10.28
N LEU A 117 1.74 0.81 -10.53
CA LEU A 117 1.51 2.10 -11.15
C LEU A 117 2.01 3.21 -10.21
N ALA A 118 2.81 4.13 -10.75
CA ALA A 118 3.29 5.28 -10.01
C ALA A 118 2.22 6.38 -10.02
N ASN A 119 1.94 6.97 -8.87
CA ASN A 119 1.21 8.24 -8.82
C ASN A 119 2.19 9.42 -8.88
N LEU A 120 2.21 10.10 -10.03
CA LEU A 120 3.09 11.24 -10.27
C LEU A 120 2.71 12.47 -9.44
N ARG A 121 1.53 12.52 -8.81
CA ARG A 121 1.12 13.62 -7.93
C ARG A 121 1.79 13.57 -6.54
N ILE A 122 2.31 12.41 -6.13
CA ILE A 122 2.90 12.19 -4.80
C ILE A 122 4.42 12.49 -4.78
N GLY A 123 5.06 12.53 -5.95
CA GLY A 123 6.46 12.94 -6.07
C GLY A 123 6.68 14.46 -6.07
N PRO A 124 7.91 14.94 -5.83
CA PRO A 124 8.28 16.35 -5.96
C PRO A 124 8.21 16.88 -7.40
#